data_AF-A0A2C5Y2R8-F1
#
_entry.id   AF-A0A2C5Y2R8-F1
#
_cell.length_a   1.000
_cell.length_b   1.000
_cell.length_c   1.000
_cell.angle_alpha   90.00
_cell.angle_beta   90.00
_cell.angle_gamma   90.00
#
_symmetry.space_group_name_H-M   'P 1'
#
loop_
_entity.id
_entity.type
_entity.pdbx_description
1 polymer ?
#
loop_
_entity_poly.entity_id
_entity_poly.type
_entity_poly.pdbx_seq_one_letter_code
_entity_poly.pdbx_strand_id
1 'polypeptide(L)'
;MSDMKATVEATEKGFQVCGYEKIEYDFEFLDGVFEVAHGQLAQCYSKWKRCLAVMDLNMYTLYGEQMQRYFDHYGIELSVHKTMIGEKAKSMETLLGIVDSMNEFGVYRKEPVLVVGGGLVTDVAGFACAAYRRNTNYIRIPTTVIGLIDASVSIKVAVNYGRYKNRLGAYHAPMHTFLDFGFLRTLPTAQIRNGFAELIKISSCAHKETLDLLDEHCEALIATAFGRLDEAASPELRSVADRICRAGIYEMLRLETPNLHEIMLDRIIAYGHTWSPLHELVPDPPLRHGHAISIDMAYSATLAHRRGLLTANDHGRLLRLFSRAGLAMDHAQFDSPLLERATAAILKTRDGKLRAAVPVSPMGQCVFLNDVTQAEMSAALDAHKELMAEYARGGEGLDAYVDASDTGYAVHGGPVAVEALAACKGHVSSGLDVGDKLRQNGAVAVSVAALVNGNGEA
;
A
#
# COMPACT_ATOMS: atom_id res chain seq x y z
N MET A 1 35.73 2.94 11.28
CA MET A 1 35.49 2.67 9.85
C MET A 1 35.29 1.18 9.70
N SER A 2 34.11 0.83 9.19
CA SER A 2 33.57 -0.51 8.98
C SER A 2 34.59 -1.53 8.46
N ASP A 3 34.66 -2.68 9.12
CA ASP A 3 35.40 -3.88 8.78
C ASP A 3 34.66 -4.77 7.75
N MET A 4 33.64 -4.25 7.05
CA MET A 4 32.95 -4.92 5.93
C MET A 4 33.85 -5.09 4.71
N LYS A 5 34.89 -5.93 4.83
CA LYS A 5 35.79 -6.31 3.75
C LYS A 5 35.29 -7.60 3.13
N ALA A 6 34.88 -7.54 1.87
CA ALA A 6 34.54 -8.74 1.12
C ALA A 6 35.78 -9.65 0.94
N THR A 7 35.59 -10.97 1.03
CA THR A 7 36.64 -11.98 0.92
C THR A 7 36.27 -13.09 -0.06
N VAL A 8 37.32 -13.69 -0.64
CA VAL A 8 37.24 -14.93 -1.42
C VAL A 8 38.37 -15.83 -0.96
N GLU A 9 38.05 -17.03 -0.50
CA GLU A 9 39.01 -17.98 0.04
C GLU A 9 38.87 -19.33 -0.69
N ALA A 10 39.99 -19.94 -1.07
CA ALA A 10 39.99 -21.31 -1.59
C ALA A 10 39.77 -22.29 -0.42
N THR A 11 38.90 -23.28 -0.62
CA THR A 11 38.69 -24.40 0.30
C THR A 11 39.27 -25.69 -0.31
N GLU A 12 39.32 -26.79 0.45
CA GLU A 12 39.83 -28.08 -0.05
C GLU A 12 39.15 -28.54 -1.35
N LYS A 13 37.87 -28.19 -1.54
CA LYS A 13 37.04 -28.65 -2.66
C LYS A 13 36.39 -27.51 -3.46
N GLY A 14 36.78 -26.25 -3.25
CA GLY A 14 36.15 -25.12 -3.94
C GLY A 14 36.56 -23.74 -3.43
N PHE A 15 35.58 -22.84 -3.32
CA PHE A 15 35.78 -21.47 -2.88
C PHE A 15 34.66 -21.03 -1.95
N GLN A 16 34.99 -20.22 -0.96
CA GLN A 16 34.05 -19.52 -0.10
C GLN A 16 34.10 -18.04 -0.43
N VAL A 17 32.93 -17.41 -0.58
CA VAL A 17 32.80 -15.98 -0.83
C VAL A 17 32.02 -15.36 0.32
N CYS A 18 32.54 -14.28 0.89
CA CYS A 18 31.82 -13.42 1.82
C CYS A 18 31.76 -12.01 1.22
N GLY A 19 30.55 -11.56 0.91
CA GLY A 19 30.29 -10.22 0.39
C GLY A 19 29.40 -9.43 1.34
N TYR A 20 29.52 -8.11 1.28
CA TYR A 20 28.68 -7.17 2.03
C TYR A 20 28.15 -6.13 1.06
N GLU A 21 26.86 -5.82 1.14
CA GLU A 21 26.21 -4.78 0.36
C GLU A 21 25.56 -3.79 1.33
N LYS A 22 25.74 -2.49 1.09
CA LYS A 22 25.12 -1.44 1.91
C LYS A 22 23.69 -1.20 1.44
N ILE A 23 22.73 -1.23 2.36
CA ILE A 23 21.37 -0.74 2.16
C ILE A 23 21.25 0.56 2.95
N GLU A 24 20.91 1.65 2.27
CA GLU A 24 20.75 2.98 2.85
C GLU A 24 19.67 3.73 2.09
N TYR A 25 18.74 4.31 2.83
CA TYR A 25 17.61 5.07 2.32
C TYR A 25 17.06 5.94 3.45
N ASP A 26 16.36 7.00 3.09
CA ASP A 26 15.84 7.99 4.03
C ASP A 26 14.43 8.47 3.65
N PHE A 27 13.84 9.23 4.57
CA PHE A 27 12.50 9.77 4.48
C PHE A 27 12.54 11.25 4.83
N GLU A 28 11.85 12.08 4.06
CA GLU A 28 11.66 13.49 4.37
C GLU A 28 10.17 13.81 4.46
N PHE A 29 9.73 14.37 5.60
CA PHE A 29 8.37 14.91 5.72
C PHE A 29 8.35 16.29 5.06
N LEU A 30 7.62 16.40 3.95
CA LEU A 30 7.60 17.61 3.13
C LEU A 30 6.19 17.79 2.56
N ASP A 31 5.36 18.56 3.27
CA ASP A 31 4.05 18.96 2.75
C ASP A 31 4.26 19.96 1.59
N GLY A 32 3.65 19.69 0.43
CA GLY A 32 3.82 20.50 -0.78
C GLY A 32 5.08 20.17 -1.58
N VAL A 33 5.37 18.89 -1.84
CA VAL A 33 6.59 18.45 -2.56
C VAL A 33 6.72 19.04 -3.98
N PHE A 34 5.62 19.43 -4.61
CA PHE A 34 5.59 20.10 -5.92
C PHE A 34 5.40 21.63 -5.82
N GLU A 35 5.55 22.22 -4.64
CA GLU A 35 5.62 23.67 -4.50
C GLU A 35 7.00 24.17 -4.92
N VAL A 36 7.05 25.16 -5.82
CA VAL A 36 8.31 25.71 -6.37
C VAL A 36 9.22 26.34 -5.31
N ALA A 37 8.72 26.58 -4.10
CA ALA A 37 9.55 27.02 -2.98
C ALA A 37 10.39 25.88 -2.37
N HIS A 38 9.99 24.62 -2.56
CA HIS A 38 10.62 23.43 -1.99
C HIS A 38 11.58 22.77 -2.99
N GLY A 39 12.87 23.11 -2.95
CA GLY A 39 13.87 22.60 -3.89
C GLY A 39 14.34 21.15 -3.68
N GLN A 40 13.87 20.45 -2.65
CA GLN A 40 14.42 19.16 -2.24
C GLN A 40 14.27 18.07 -3.31
N LEU A 41 13.10 17.96 -3.95
CA LEU A 41 12.90 17.00 -5.05
C LEU A 41 13.78 17.37 -6.26
N ALA A 42 13.85 18.63 -6.65
CA ALA A 42 14.66 19.08 -7.78
C ALA A 42 16.16 18.83 -7.58
N GLN A 43 16.66 18.94 -6.34
CA GLN A 43 18.06 18.65 -6.01
C GLN A 43 18.44 17.21 -6.36
N CYS A 44 17.51 16.25 -6.19
CA CYS A 44 17.72 14.84 -6.53
C CYS A 44 17.97 14.60 -8.04
N TYR A 45 17.45 15.49 -8.89
CA TYR A 45 17.56 15.41 -10.36
C TYR A 45 18.56 16.41 -10.97
N SER A 46 19.19 17.24 -10.14
CA SER A 46 20.10 18.31 -10.57
C SER A 46 21.26 17.84 -11.44
N LYS A 47 21.75 16.61 -11.22
CA LYS A 47 22.82 15.98 -12.00
C LYS A 47 22.41 15.65 -13.44
N TRP A 48 21.18 15.17 -13.63
CA TRP A 48 20.71 14.67 -14.92
C TRP A 48 19.94 15.71 -15.73
N LYS A 49 19.34 16.71 -15.05
CA LYS A 49 18.50 17.75 -15.66
C LYS A 49 17.31 17.21 -16.46
N ARG A 50 16.93 15.97 -16.18
CA ARG A 50 15.74 15.31 -16.69
C ARG A 50 15.20 14.32 -15.66
N CYS A 51 13.93 13.95 -15.77
CA CYS A 51 13.24 13.03 -14.87
C CYS A 51 12.24 12.18 -15.67
N LEU A 52 12.33 10.86 -15.51
CA LEU A 52 11.23 9.96 -15.86
C LEU A 52 10.41 9.71 -14.60
N ALA A 53 9.14 10.13 -14.63
CA ALA A 53 8.19 9.86 -13.58
C ALA A 53 7.19 8.77 -13.98
N VAL A 54 7.03 7.76 -13.13
CA VAL A 54 5.90 6.83 -13.16
C VAL A 54 4.86 7.36 -12.19
N MET A 55 3.70 7.76 -12.70
CA MET A 55 2.67 8.45 -11.91
C MET A 55 1.31 7.80 -12.09
N ASP A 56 0.58 7.62 -10.98
CA ASP A 56 -0.83 7.25 -11.00
C ASP A 56 -1.65 8.24 -11.85
N LEU A 57 -2.56 7.75 -12.70
CA LEU A 57 -3.31 8.62 -13.62
C LEU A 57 -4.26 9.59 -12.90
N ASN A 58 -4.90 9.18 -11.80
CA ASN A 58 -5.78 10.07 -11.03
C ASN A 58 -4.93 11.19 -10.40
N MET A 59 -3.77 10.83 -9.85
CA MET A 59 -2.81 11.80 -9.34
C MET A 59 -2.29 12.73 -10.44
N TYR A 60 -1.97 12.22 -11.63
CA TYR A 60 -1.54 13.05 -12.77
C TYR A 60 -2.63 14.04 -13.18
N THR A 61 -3.89 13.60 -13.16
CA THR A 61 -5.04 14.46 -13.49
C THR A 61 -5.19 15.62 -12.51
N LEU A 62 -4.91 15.39 -11.23
CA LEU A 62 -5.04 16.39 -10.17
C LEU A 62 -3.80 17.29 -10.03
N TYR A 63 -2.60 16.71 -10.13
CA TYR A 63 -1.34 17.35 -9.75
C TYR A 63 -0.30 17.43 -10.89
N GLY A 64 -0.59 16.86 -12.07
CA GLY A 64 0.34 16.83 -13.20
C GLY A 64 0.78 18.21 -13.68
N GLU A 65 -0.13 19.19 -13.71
CA GLU A 65 0.22 20.58 -14.07
C GLU A 65 1.10 21.24 -12.99
N GLN A 66 0.82 20.99 -11.71
CA GLN A 66 1.67 21.50 -10.62
C GLN A 66 3.07 20.89 -10.70
N MET A 67 3.15 19.57 -10.93
CA MET A 67 4.41 18.86 -11.11
C MET A 67 5.18 19.40 -12.33
N GLN A 68 4.53 19.59 -13.47
CA GLN A 68 5.19 20.18 -14.65
C GLN A 68 5.77 21.56 -14.34
N ARG A 69 4.98 22.45 -13.72
CA ARG A 69 5.44 23.79 -13.31
C ARG A 69 6.63 23.73 -12.35
N TYR A 70 6.64 22.76 -11.43
CA TYR A 70 7.76 22.52 -10.52
C TYR A 70 9.05 22.19 -11.28
N PHE A 71 8.99 21.20 -12.17
CA PHE A 71 10.16 20.76 -12.95
C PHE A 71 10.64 21.85 -13.93
N ASP A 72 9.72 22.59 -14.57
CA ASP A 72 10.03 23.74 -15.43
C ASP A 72 10.76 24.85 -14.67
N HIS A 73 10.29 25.18 -13.45
CA HIS A 73 10.92 26.20 -12.59
C HIS A 73 12.40 25.90 -12.31
N TYR A 74 12.73 24.62 -12.09
CA TYR A 74 14.10 24.18 -11.82
C TYR A 74 14.90 23.82 -13.09
N GLY A 75 14.33 23.99 -14.28
CA GLY A 75 14.97 23.69 -15.55
C GLY A 75 15.33 22.20 -15.69
N ILE A 76 14.39 21.31 -15.34
CA ILE A 76 14.55 19.86 -15.41
C ILE A 76 13.47 19.33 -16.34
N GLU A 77 13.87 18.64 -17.42
CA GLU A 77 12.93 18.07 -18.39
C GLU A 77 12.12 16.92 -17.75
N LEU A 78 10.79 16.96 -17.86
CA LEU A 78 9.91 15.94 -17.27
C LEU A 78 9.27 15.08 -18.36
N SER A 79 9.45 13.76 -18.25
CA SER A 79 8.69 12.75 -18.99
C SER A 79 7.84 11.94 -18.01
N VAL A 80 6.57 11.69 -18.34
CA VAL A 80 5.65 11.00 -17.44
C VAL A 80 5.06 9.75 -18.08
N HIS A 81 5.38 8.58 -17.51
CA HIS A 81 4.63 7.36 -17.72
C HIS A 81 3.42 7.37 -16.78
N LYS A 82 2.23 7.47 -17.36
CA LYS A 82 0.97 7.45 -16.61
C LYS A 82 0.51 6.01 -16.48
N THR A 83 0.28 5.57 -15.25
CA THR A 83 -0.16 4.22 -14.97
C THR A 83 -1.51 4.22 -14.25
N MET A 84 -2.35 3.24 -14.56
CA MET A 84 -3.62 3.00 -13.89
C MET A 84 -3.50 1.66 -13.20
N ILE A 85 -3.49 1.64 -11.87
CA ILE A 85 -3.19 0.42 -11.13
C ILE A 85 -4.24 0.19 -10.04
N GLY A 86 -5.18 -0.72 -10.33
CA GLY A 86 -5.92 -1.47 -9.32
C GLY A 86 -5.27 -2.80 -8.99
N GLU A 87 -5.79 -3.51 -7.98
CA GLU A 87 -5.24 -4.80 -7.53
C GLU A 87 -5.16 -5.85 -8.67
N LYS A 88 -6.14 -5.86 -9.59
CA LYS A 88 -6.12 -6.73 -10.79
C LYS A 88 -5.04 -6.34 -11.81
N ALA A 89 -4.69 -5.06 -11.88
CA ALA A 89 -3.64 -4.54 -12.76
C ALA A 89 -2.24 -4.62 -12.13
N LYS A 90 -2.11 -5.02 -10.86
CA LYS A 90 -0.83 -5.25 -10.20
C LYS A 90 -0.14 -6.49 -10.74
N SER A 91 0.38 -6.41 -11.97
CA SER A 91 0.75 -7.55 -12.81
C SER A 91 2.11 -7.38 -13.49
N MET A 92 2.63 -8.48 -14.05
CA MET A 92 3.84 -8.45 -14.89
C MET A 92 3.65 -7.60 -16.16
N GLU A 93 2.44 -7.53 -16.71
CA GLU A 93 2.15 -6.73 -17.92
C GLU A 93 2.35 -5.23 -17.63
N THR A 94 1.79 -4.74 -16.54
CA THR A 94 1.97 -3.34 -16.10
C THR A 94 3.43 -3.05 -15.78
N LEU A 95 4.13 -3.98 -15.13
CA LEU A 95 5.57 -3.86 -14.90
C LEU A 95 6.35 -3.71 -16.21
N LEU A 96 6.05 -4.52 -17.23
CA LEU A 96 6.73 -4.46 -18.52
C LEU A 96 6.44 -3.15 -19.26
N GLY A 97 5.22 -2.61 -19.17
CA GLY A 97 4.91 -1.29 -19.71
C GLY A 97 5.75 -0.16 -19.10
N ILE A 98 6.06 -0.25 -17.80
CA ILE A 98 6.98 0.69 -17.14
C ILE A 98 8.42 0.48 -17.66
N VAL A 99 8.86 -0.78 -17.80
CA VAL A 99 10.18 -1.11 -18.34
C VAL A 99 10.35 -0.57 -19.77
N ASP A 100 9.31 -0.62 -20.61
CA ASP A 100 9.34 -0.07 -21.96
C ASP A 100 9.56 1.45 -21.94
N SER A 101 8.88 2.18 -21.05
CA SER A 101 9.15 3.61 -20.87
C SER A 101 10.55 3.90 -20.32
N MET A 102 11.10 3.04 -19.46
CA MET A 102 12.50 3.16 -19.00
C MET A 102 13.51 2.93 -20.13
N ASN A 103 13.19 2.05 -21.09
CA ASN A 103 13.99 1.83 -22.29
C ASN A 103 13.92 3.03 -23.23
N GLU A 104 12.71 3.52 -23.52
CA GLU A 104 12.47 4.66 -24.42
C GLU A 104 13.12 5.94 -23.92
N PHE A 105 13.00 6.22 -22.62
CA PHE A 105 13.66 7.37 -21.98
C PHE A 105 15.20 7.22 -21.95
N GLY A 106 15.70 5.99 -22.03
CA GLY A 106 17.12 5.70 -21.93
C GLY A 106 17.68 5.97 -20.53
N VAL A 107 17.02 5.44 -19.48
CA VAL A 107 17.43 5.62 -18.07
C VAL A 107 18.89 5.19 -17.88
N TYR A 108 19.73 6.09 -17.34
CA TYR A 108 21.12 5.75 -17.00
C TYR A 108 21.19 4.88 -15.74
N ARG A 109 22.28 4.11 -15.59
CA ARG A 109 22.39 3.08 -14.52
C ARG A 109 22.15 3.60 -13.09
N LYS A 110 22.48 4.85 -12.80
CA LYS A 110 22.31 5.46 -11.47
C LYS A 110 21.27 6.58 -11.45
N GLU A 111 20.63 6.86 -12.59
CA GLU A 111 19.57 7.87 -12.69
C GLU A 111 18.32 7.33 -12.00
N PRO A 112 17.77 8.03 -11.00
CA PRO A 112 16.59 7.56 -10.31
C PRO A 112 15.34 7.75 -11.17
N VAL A 113 14.44 6.77 -11.15
CA VAL A 113 13.06 6.96 -11.61
C VAL A 113 12.24 7.60 -10.48
N LEU A 114 11.40 8.60 -10.80
CA LEU A 114 10.45 9.15 -9.83
C LEU A 114 9.18 8.30 -9.82
N VAL A 115 8.71 7.88 -8.66
CA VAL A 115 7.49 7.07 -8.53
C VAL A 115 6.48 7.80 -7.63
N VAL A 116 5.33 8.17 -8.19
CA VAL A 116 4.31 8.99 -7.53
C VAL A 116 2.96 8.27 -7.56
N GLY A 117 2.47 7.84 -6.40
CA GLY A 117 1.18 7.14 -6.31
C GLY A 117 0.97 6.39 -5.00
N GLY A 118 -0.11 5.61 -4.92
CA GLY A 118 -0.37 4.73 -3.79
C GLY A 118 0.51 3.48 -3.78
N GLY A 119 0.28 2.59 -2.80
CA GLY A 119 1.06 1.36 -2.61
C GLY A 119 1.13 0.46 -3.85
N LEU A 120 0.09 0.44 -4.67
CA LEU A 120 0.09 -0.34 -5.91
C LEU A 120 1.07 0.20 -6.95
N VAL A 121 1.12 1.52 -7.15
CA VAL A 121 2.07 2.13 -8.08
C VAL A 121 3.50 1.95 -7.59
N THR A 122 3.74 2.18 -6.29
CA THR A 122 5.08 2.09 -5.71
C THR A 122 5.61 0.66 -5.70
N ASP A 123 4.76 -0.34 -5.51
CA ASP A 123 5.14 -1.75 -5.61
C ASP A 123 5.52 -2.15 -7.03
N VAL A 124 4.67 -1.86 -8.03
CA VAL A 124 4.91 -2.30 -9.41
C VAL A 124 6.11 -1.56 -10.01
N ALA A 125 6.17 -0.24 -9.85
CA ALA A 125 7.28 0.56 -10.36
C ALA A 125 8.58 0.30 -9.60
N GLY A 126 8.51 0.08 -8.29
CA GLY A 126 9.67 -0.31 -7.48
C GLY A 126 10.22 -1.65 -7.92
N PHE A 127 9.37 -2.63 -8.25
CA PHE A 127 9.81 -3.92 -8.77
C PHE A 127 10.37 -3.82 -10.19
N ALA A 128 9.79 -2.96 -11.04
CA ALA A 128 10.37 -2.62 -12.35
C ALA A 128 11.80 -2.07 -12.17
N CYS A 129 12.02 -1.16 -11.23
CA CYS A 129 13.33 -0.59 -10.92
C CYS A 129 14.32 -1.62 -10.36
N ALA A 130 13.85 -2.54 -9.52
CA ALA A 130 14.66 -3.64 -9.00
C ALA A 130 15.15 -4.57 -10.14
N ALA A 131 14.26 -4.89 -11.08
CA ALA A 131 14.56 -5.77 -12.20
C ALA A 131 15.40 -5.08 -13.30
N TYR A 132 15.16 -3.79 -13.57
CA TYR A 132 15.81 -3.07 -14.65
C TYR A 132 17.31 -2.96 -14.42
N ARG A 133 18.08 -3.53 -15.35
CA ARG A 133 19.55 -3.66 -15.27
C ARG A 133 20.03 -4.25 -13.92
N ARG A 134 19.20 -5.12 -13.32
CA ARG A 134 19.41 -5.83 -12.05
C ARG A 134 19.48 -4.96 -10.79
N ASN A 135 19.41 -3.64 -10.92
CA ASN A 135 19.28 -2.65 -9.84
C ASN A 135 19.31 -1.26 -10.48
N THR A 136 18.17 -0.57 -10.46
CA THR A 136 18.04 0.84 -10.83
C THR A 136 17.46 1.64 -9.67
N ASN A 137 18.07 2.80 -9.45
CA ASN A 137 17.67 3.72 -8.39
C ASN A 137 16.26 4.27 -8.64
N TYR A 138 15.55 4.62 -7.58
CA TYR A 138 14.27 5.30 -7.68
C TYR A 138 13.96 6.12 -6.43
N ILE A 139 13.02 7.05 -6.54
CA ILE A 139 12.52 7.90 -5.45
C ILE A 139 11.02 7.72 -5.34
N ARG A 140 10.48 7.64 -4.12
CA ARG A 140 9.03 7.50 -3.87
C ARG A 140 8.41 8.80 -3.39
N ILE A 141 7.20 9.06 -3.89
CA ILE A 141 6.26 10.04 -3.35
C ILE A 141 4.91 9.34 -3.17
N PRO A 142 4.67 8.68 -2.00
CA PRO A 142 3.38 8.08 -1.70
C PRO A 142 2.25 9.12 -1.63
N THR A 143 1.07 8.76 -2.16
CA THR A 143 -0.08 9.69 -2.26
C THR A 143 -1.34 9.18 -1.55
N THR A 144 -1.25 8.03 -0.88
CA THR A 144 -2.36 7.41 -0.12
C THR A 144 -1.93 7.19 1.32
N VAL A 145 -2.88 7.02 2.25
CA VAL A 145 -2.54 6.70 3.65
C VAL A 145 -1.66 5.44 3.72
N ILE A 146 -2.07 4.33 3.06
CA ILE A 146 -1.26 3.10 2.98
C ILE A 146 0.14 3.38 2.45
N GLY A 147 0.24 4.16 1.37
CA GLY A 147 1.53 4.54 0.81
C GLY A 147 2.41 5.27 1.83
N LEU A 148 1.85 6.26 2.51
CA LEU A 148 2.58 7.16 3.42
C LEU A 148 3.07 6.46 4.68
N ILE A 149 2.31 5.49 5.21
CA ILE A 149 2.58 4.89 6.52
C ILE A 149 2.99 3.41 6.48
N ASP A 150 2.85 2.73 5.33
CA ASP A 150 3.20 1.30 5.19
C ASP A 150 3.97 1.00 3.89
N ALA A 151 3.28 1.00 2.75
CA ALA A 151 3.83 0.46 1.50
C ALA A 151 5.09 1.19 1.02
N SER A 152 5.18 2.52 1.22
CA SER A 152 6.41 3.27 0.91
C SER A 152 7.37 3.41 2.09
N VAL A 153 7.04 2.87 3.26
CA VAL A 153 7.96 2.72 4.39
C VAL A 153 8.73 1.41 4.25
N SER A 154 8.08 0.35 3.78
CA SER A 154 8.74 -0.92 3.44
C SER A 154 9.64 -0.80 2.21
N ILE A 155 10.60 -1.72 2.08
CA ILE A 155 11.42 -1.90 0.86
C ILE A 155 10.89 -3.04 -0.03
N LYS A 156 9.78 -3.66 0.38
CA LYS A 156 9.13 -4.73 -0.38
C LYS A 156 8.39 -4.15 -1.57
N VAL A 157 8.65 -4.71 -2.73
CA VAL A 157 8.04 -4.33 -4.00
C VAL A 157 7.60 -5.60 -4.71
N ALA A 158 6.42 -5.62 -5.33
CA ALA A 158 5.89 -6.85 -5.88
C ALA A 158 4.80 -6.65 -6.94
N VAL A 159 4.51 -7.74 -7.65
CA VAL A 159 3.32 -7.93 -8.47
C VAL A 159 2.60 -9.22 -8.07
N ASN A 160 1.31 -9.28 -8.38
CA ASN A 160 0.53 -10.50 -8.28
C ASN A 160 0.89 -11.44 -9.44
N TYR A 161 0.76 -12.76 -9.23
CA TYR A 161 0.94 -13.76 -10.28
C TYR A 161 -0.12 -14.84 -10.18
N GLY A 162 -0.95 -14.97 -11.22
CA GLY A 162 -2.16 -15.80 -11.16
C GLY A 162 -3.09 -15.33 -10.05
N ARG A 163 -3.47 -16.23 -9.13
CA ARG A 163 -4.33 -15.92 -7.96
C ARG A 163 -3.54 -15.62 -6.68
N TYR A 164 -2.23 -15.39 -6.79
CA TYR A 164 -1.36 -15.23 -5.64
C TYR A 164 -0.92 -13.77 -5.49
N LYS A 165 -1.27 -13.18 -4.34
CA LYS A 165 -0.89 -11.82 -3.95
C LYS A 165 0.63 -11.71 -3.77
N ASN A 166 1.22 -10.64 -4.30
CA ASN A 166 2.64 -10.26 -4.11
C ASN A 166 3.65 -11.41 -4.33
N ARG A 167 3.37 -12.32 -5.25
CA ARG A 167 4.14 -13.56 -5.41
C ARG A 167 5.50 -13.33 -6.06
N LEU A 168 5.62 -12.35 -6.96
CA LEU A 168 6.86 -11.99 -7.63
C LEU A 168 7.28 -10.61 -7.14
N GLY A 169 8.50 -10.47 -6.65
CA GLY A 169 8.94 -9.21 -6.06
C GLY A 169 10.40 -9.18 -5.68
N ALA A 170 10.79 -8.11 -4.98
CA ALA A 170 12.13 -7.90 -4.47
C ALA A 170 12.09 -7.12 -3.14
N TYR A 171 13.20 -7.19 -2.40
CA TYR A 171 13.53 -6.22 -1.36
C TYR A 171 14.45 -5.17 -2.01
N HIS A 172 13.88 -4.05 -2.42
CA HIS A 172 14.58 -3.00 -3.16
C HIS A 172 14.25 -1.64 -2.55
N ALA A 173 15.21 -1.04 -1.84
CA ALA A 173 15.00 0.24 -1.19
C ALA A 173 15.03 1.39 -2.21
N PRO A 174 14.16 2.41 -2.07
CA PRO A 174 14.33 3.66 -2.82
C PRO A 174 15.59 4.38 -2.33
N MET A 175 16.10 5.32 -3.13
CA MET A 175 17.11 6.25 -2.63
C MET A 175 16.55 7.17 -1.54
N HIS A 176 15.32 7.64 -1.74
CA HIS A 176 14.65 8.63 -0.90
C HIS A 176 13.13 8.47 -0.98
N THR A 177 12.41 8.79 0.09
CA THR A 177 10.93 8.84 0.10
C THR A 177 10.45 10.18 0.65
N PHE A 178 9.77 10.98 -0.17
CA PHE A 178 9.11 12.21 0.28
C PHE A 178 7.70 11.91 0.80
N LEU A 179 7.45 12.24 2.06
CA LEU A 179 6.17 12.05 2.74
C LEU A 179 5.42 13.38 2.77
N ASP A 180 4.63 13.62 1.73
CA ASP A 180 3.72 14.77 1.62
C ASP A 180 2.30 14.34 2.04
N PHE A 181 1.90 14.69 3.25
CA PHE A 181 0.56 14.37 3.75
C PHE A 181 -0.50 15.29 3.14
N GLY A 182 -0.12 16.37 2.45
CA GLY A 182 -1.01 17.26 1.71
C GLY A 182 -1.80 16.56 0.60
N PHE A 183 -1.30 15.45 0.06
CA PHE A 183 -2.05 14.63 -0.91
C PHE A 183 -3.34 14.03 -0.33
N LEU A 184 -3.42 13.84 0.99
CA LEU A 184 -4.62 13.28 1.62
C LEU A 184 -5.86 14.17 1.45
N ARG A 185 -5.68 15.48 1.20
CA ARG A 185 -6.79 16.42 0.94
C ARG A 185 -7.67 16.00 -0.23
N THR A 186 -7.11 15.34 -1.23
CA THR A 186 -7.85 14.89 -2.43
C THR A 186 -8.12 13.39 -2.43
N LEU A 187 -7.70 12.68 -1.39
CA LEU A 187 -7.88 11.23 -1.31
C LEU A 187 -9.33 10.90 -0.90
N PRO A 188 -10.02 9.99 -1.62
CA PRO A 188 -11.36 9.57 -1.25
C PRO A 188 -11.44 9.03 0.18
N THR A 189 -12.54 9.29 0.89
CA THR A 189 -12.75 8.82 2.27
C THR A 189 -12.59 7.29 2.41
N ALA A 190 -13.03 6.53 1.41
CA ALA A 190 -12.83 5.09 1.36
C ALA A 190 -11.34 4.70 1.42
N GLN A 191 -10.47 5.46 0.76
CA GLN A 191 -9.02 5.26 0.77
C GLN A 191 -8.34 5.77 2.06
N ILE A 192 -8.89 6.82 2.69
CA ILE A 192 -8.48 7.23 4.03
C ILE A 192 -8.74 6.10 5.03
N ARG A 193 -9.95 5.54 5.00
CA ARG A 193 -10.35 4.39 5.83
C ARG A 193 -9.49 3.16 5.55
N ASN A 194 -9.28 2.85 4.28
CA ASN A 194 -8.45 1.74 3.83
C ASN A 194 -7.06 1.76 4.51
N GLY A 195 -6.39 2.92 4.56
CA GLY A 195 -5.10 3.02 5.25
C GLY A 195 -5.16 3.17 6.77
N PHE A 196 -6.31 3.58 7.33
CA PHE A 196 -6.51 3.60 8.79
C PHE A 196 -6.34 2.20 9.41
N ALA A 197 -6.71 1.15 8.68
CA ALA A 197 -6.54 -0.25 9.10
C ALA A 197 -5.07 -0.59 9.43
N GLU A 198 -4.11 -0.08 8.66
CA GLU A 198 -2.69 -0.36 8.85
C GLU A 198 -2.11 0.34 10.08
N LEU A 199 -2.67 1.49 10.45
CA LEU A 199 -2.35 2.15 11.71
C LEU A 199 -2.91 1.36 12.91
N ILE A 200 -4.12 0.78 12.80
CA ILE A 200 -4.65 -0.12 13.83
C ILE A 200 -3.75 -1.37 13.96
N LYS A 201 -3.33 -1.96 12.84
CA LYS A 201 -2.44 -3.13 12.80
C LYS A 201 -1.20 -2.91 13.65
N ILE A 202 -0.41 -1.88 13.32
CA ILE A 202 0.86 -1.68 14.02
C ILE A 202 0.66 -1.24 15.47
N SER A 203 -0.30 -0.35 15.72
CA SER A 203 -0.49 0.23 17.06
C SER A 203 -1.05 -0.78 18.07
N SER A 204 -1.98 -1.65 17.66
CA SER A 204 -2.54 -2.69 18.54
C SER A 204 -1.51 -3.74 18.97
N CYS A 205 -0.49 -3.98 18.15
CA CYS A 205 0.55 -4.98 18.43
C CYS A 205 1.90 -4.40 18.91
N ALA A 206 2.15 -3.10 18.74
CA ALA A 206 3.48 -2.53 19.01
C ALA A 206 3.50 -1.10 19.58
N HIS A 207 2.38 -0.35 19.54
CA HIS A 207 2.40 1.06 19.95
C HIS A 207 1.06 1.53 20.54
N LYS A 208 0.87 1.28 21.84
CA LYS A 208 -0.39 1.58 22.55
C LYS A 208 -0.80 3.05 22.48
N GLU A 209 0.14 3.97 22.58
CA GLU A 209 -0.16 5.41 22.56
C GLU A 209 -0.78 5.84 21.22
N THR A 210 -0.29 5.28 20.10
CA THR A 210 -0.90 5.52 18.79
C THR A 210 -2.29 4.92 18.73
N LEU A 211 -2.49 3.73 19.30
CA LEU A 211 -3.81 3.09 19.36
C LEU A 211 -4.81 3.94 20.15
N ASP A 212 -4.37 4.51 21.28
CA ASP A 212 -5.20 5.37 22.11
C ASP A 212 -5.64 6.63 21.34
N LEU A 213 -4.73 7.27 20.62
CA LEU A 213 -5.06 8.45 19.79
C LEU A 213 -5.96 8.11 18.60
N LEU A 214 -5.76 6.96 17.95
CA LEU A 214 -6.64 6.49 16.87
C LEU A 214 -8.06 6.24 17.39
N ASP A 215 -8.18 5.65 18.58
CA ASP A 215 -9.48 5.38 19.21
C ASP A 215 -10.18 6.66 19.65
N GLU A 216 -9.45 7.60 20.25
CA GLU A 216 -9.99 8.89 20.66
C GLU A 216 -10.49 9.73 19.47
N HIS A 217 -9.74 9.78 18.37
CA HIS A 217 -10.00 10.70 17.25
C HIS A 217 -10.52 10.02 15.97
N CYS A 218 -10.94 8.75 16.05
CA CYS A 218 -11.29 7.89 14.90
C CYS A 218 -12.11 8.59 13.80
N GLU A 219 -13.33 9.03 14.10
CA GLU A 219 -14.24 9.61 13.12
C GLU A 219 -13.70 10.93 12.57
N ALA A 220 -13.09 11.75 13.42
CA ALA A 220 -12.53 13.03 13.01
C ALA A 220 -11.35 12.86 12.04
N LEU A 221 -10.45 11.92 12.30
CA LEU A 221 -9.32 11.61 11.41
C LEU A 221 -9.82 11.13 10.04
N ILE A 222 -10.85 10.30 9.99
CA ILE A 222 -11.41 9.80 8.72
C ILE A 222 -12.15 10.91 7.97
N ALA A 223 -13.04 11.64 8.66
CA ALA A 223 -13.88 12.67 8.05
C ALA A 223 -13.09 13.89 7.54
N THR A 224 -11.92 14.17 8.12
CA THR A 224 -11.07 15.33 7.76
C THR A 224 -9.82 14.95 6.97
N ALA A 225 -9.71 13.70 6.52
CA ALA A 225 -8.53 13.16 5.84
C ALA A 225 -7.23 13.44 6.63
N PHE A 226 -7.18 12.99 7.89
CA PHE A 226 -6.06 13.23 8.81
C PHE A 226 -5.77 14.72 9.02
N GLY A 227 -6.84 15.52 9.15
CA GLY A 227 -6.74 16.97 9.36
C GLY A 227 -6.26 17.76 8.14
N ARG A 228 -6.42 17.23 6.92
CA ARG A 228 -5.97 17.86 5.66
C ARG A 228 -7.10 18.49 4.83
N LEU A 229 -8.34 18.32 5.24
CA LEU A 229 -9.47 19.07 4.69
C LEU A 229 -9.60 20.43 5.42
N ASP A 230 -9.10 21.49 4.77
CA ASP A 230 -8.86 22.82 5.35
C ASP A 230 -10.11 23.47 5.97
N GLU A 231 -11.32 23.19 5.45
CA GLU A 231 -12.57 23.78 5.96
C GLU A 231 -13.13 23.08 7.21
N ALA A 232 -12.66 21.86 7.52
CA ALA A 232 -13.24 20.99 8.54
C ALA A 232 -12.29 20.59 9.67
N ALA A 233 -10.98 20.85 9.53
CA ALA A 233 -9.95 20.39 10.46
C ALA A 233 -9.45 21.50 11.40
N SER A 234 -9.34 21.20 12.70
CA SER A 234 -8.65 22.08 13.64
C SER A 234 -7.12 21.86 13.59
N PRO A 235 -6.30 22.89 13.89
CA PRO A 235 -4.84 22.74 14.00
C PRO A 235 -4.42 21.64 14.99
N GLU A 236 -5.18 21.45 16.05
CA GLU A 236 -4.95 20.41 17.05
C GLU A 236 -5.13 19.01 16.46
N LEU A 237 -6.21 18.79 15.68
CA LEU A 237 -6.44 17.51 15.02
C LEU A 237 -5.34 17.19 14.01
N ARG A 238 -4.86 18.20 13.26
CA ARG A 238 -3.72 18.04 12.34
C ARG A 238 -2.45 17.65 13.09
N SER A 239 -2.16 18.27 14.23
CA SER A 239 -1.03 17.92 15.09
C SER A 239 -1.12 16.47 15.62
N VAL A 240 -2.32 16.05 16.04
CA VAL A 240 -2.57 14.67 16.47
C VAL A 240 -2.36 13.69 15.31
N ALA A 241 -2.91 13.99 14.13
CA ALA A 241 -2.73 13.17 12.94
C ALA A 241 -1.25 13.01 12.56
N ASP A 242 -0.48 14.10 12.61
CA ASP A 242 0.96 14.08 12.31
C ASP A 242 1.73 13.24 13.32
N ARG A 243 1.38 13.32 14.61
CA ARG A 243 1.97 12.49 15.66
C ARG A 243 1.66 11.00 15.45
N ILE A 244 0.40 10.66 15.14
CA ILE A 244 -0.03 9.28 14.84
C ILE A 244 0.79 8.73 13.66
N CYS A 245 0.83 9.45 12.54
CA CYS A 245 1.51 8.99 11.34
C CYS A 245 3.02 8.86 11.54
N ARG A 246 3.66 9.85 12.17
CA ARG A 246 5.10 9.79 12.48
C ARG A 246 5.45 8.61 13.40
N ALA A 247 4.67 8.40 14.46
CA ALA A 247 4.87 7.29 15.38
C ALA A 247 4.66 5.94 14.69
N GLY A 248 3.62 5.81 13.86
CA GLY A 248 3.35 4.60 13.08
C GLY A 248 4.49 4.26 12.12
N ILE A 249 4.97 5.25 11.35
CA ILE A 249 6.13 5.09 10.44
C ILE A 249 7.38 4.69 11.22
N TYR A 250 7.69 5.38 12.32
CA TYR A 250 8.87 5.10 13.13
C TYR A 250 8.83 3.67 13.70
N GLU A 251 7.67 3.26 14.23
CA GLU A 251 7.49 1.93 14.79
C GLU A 251 7.65 0.85 13.72
N MET A 252 7.14 1.08 12.51
CA MET A 252 7.31 0.15 11.39
C MET A 252 8.80 0.02 11.02
N LEU A 253 9.53 1.14 10.92
CA LEU A 253 10.96 1.14 10.65
C LEU A 253 11.74 0.43 11.76
N ARG A 254 11.39 0.66 13.03
CA ARG A 254 12.01 0.02 14.19
C ARG A 254 11.89 -1.51 14.11
N LEU A 255 10.75 -2.01 13.66
CA LEU A 255 10.47 -3.45 13.54
C LEU A 255 11.12 -4.09 12.30
N GLU A 256 11.14 -3.40 11.16
CA GLU A 256 11.59 -3.97 9.88
C GLU A 256 13.09 -3.77 9.59
N THR A 257 13.70 -2.68 10.08
CA THR A 257 15.14 -2.39 9.85
C THR A 257 16.09 -3.52 10.26
N PRO A 258 15.92 -4.20 11.42
CA PRO A 258 16.78 -5.34 11.77
C PRO A 258 16.49 -6.61 10.93
N ASN A 259 15.50 -6.57 10.03
CA ASN A 259 14.99 -7.73 9.32
C ASN A 259 14.54 -7.40 7.87
N LEU A 260 15.27 -6.54 7.17
CA LEU A 260 14.87 -5.98 5.87
C LEU A 260 14.61 -7.02 4.76
N HIS A 261 15.19 -8.22 4.88
CA HIS A 261 14.98 -9.34 3.96
C HIS A 261 14.07 -10.44 4.53
N GLU A 262 13.36 -10.15 5.64
CA GLU A 262 12.45 -11.07 6.31
C GLU A 262 13.07 -12.43 6.66
N ILE A 263 14.36 -12.48 6.99
CA ILE A 263 15.06 -13.70 7.40
C ILE A 263 14.45 -14.24 8.70
N MET A 264 14.05 -13.35 9.62
CA MET A 264 13.26 -13.68 10.79
C MET A 264 11.76 -13.62 10.44
N LEU A 265 11.05 -14.74 10.60
CA LEU A 265 9.66 -14.87 10.12
C LEU A 265 8.60 -14.55 11.19
N ASP A 266 8.99 -14.36 12.45
CA ASP A 266 8.11 -13.88 13.52
C ASP A 266 7.98 -12.36 13.44
N ARG A 267 7.08 -11.91 12.55
CA ARG A 267 6.96 -10.50 12.17
C ARG A 267 5.70 -9.87 12.74
N ILE A 268 5.87 -8.92 13.66
CA ILE A 268 4.74 -8.23 14.33
C ILE A 268 3.84 -7.54 13.30
N ILE A 269 4.44 -6.88 12.30
CA ILE A 269 3.68 -6.17 11.25
C ILE A 269 2.95 -7.10 10.28
N ALA A 270 3.02 -8.43 10.48
CA ALA A 270 2.22 -9.42 9.75
C ALA A 270 0.90 -9.76 10.45
N TYR A 271 0.56 -9.06 11.55
CA TYR A 271 -0.81 -9.05 12.09
C TYR A 271 -1.80 -8.60 11.02
N GLY A 272 -2.98 -9.25 10.95
CA GLY A 272 -3.94 -9.02 9.87
C GLY A 272 -3.53 -9.55 8.50
N HIS A 273 -2.38 -10.23 8.37
CA HIS A 273 -1.83 -10.73 7.11
C HIS A 273 -1.60 -12.25 7.11
N THR A 274 -2.39 -12.98 7.89
CA THR A 274 -2.30 -14.44 7.98
C THR A 274 -3.24 -15.09 6.96
N TRP A 275 -4.50 -14.65 6.95
CA TRP A 275 -5.55 -15.14 6.07
C TRP A 275 -5.99 -14.10 5.03
N SER A 276 -5.81 -12.81 5.31
CA SER A 276 -6.18 -11.73 4.39
C SER A 276 -5.56 -11.83 3.00
N PRO A 277 -4.32 -12.30 2.76
CA PRO A 277 -3.76 -12.31 1.40
C PRO A 277 -4.55 -13.19 0.43
N LEU A 278 -5.15 -14.28 0.92
CA LEU A 278 -6.07 -15.10 0.12
C LEU A 278 -7.46 -14.46 0.09
N HIS A 279 -7.98 -14.05 1.25
CA HIS A 279 -9.33 -13.50 1.36
C HIS A 279 -9.52 -12.25 0.50
N GLU A 280 -8.53 -11.38 0.42
CA GLU A 280 -8.61 -10.12 -0.32
C GLU A 280 -8.98 -10.31 -1.79
N LEU A 281 -8.47 -11.39 -2.41
CA LEU A 281 -8.63 -11.70 -3.82
C LEU A 281 -9.79 -12.66 -4.13
N VAL A 282 -10.47 -13.20 -3.11
CA VAL A 282 -11.55 -14.18 -3.28
C VAL A 282 -12.88 -13.53 -3.69
N PRO A 283 -13.32 -12.42 -3.09
CA PRO A 283 -14.48 -11.67 -3.55
C PRO A 283 -14.27 -11.07 -4.94
N ASP A 284 -15.36 -10.90 -5.69
CA ASP A 284 -15.36 -10.21 -6.98
C ASP A 284 -16.42 -9.08 -6.99
N PRO A 285 -16.02 -7.81 -7.09
CA PRO A 285 -14.63 -7.31 -7.11
C PRO A 285 -13.85 -7.61 -5.81
N PRO A 286 -12.51 -7.62 -5.84
CA PRO A 286 -11.67 -7.80 -4.65
C PRO A 286 -12.01 -6.82 -3.53
N LEU A 287 -11.76 -7.22 -2.28
CA LEU A 287 -11.81 -6.28 -1.16
C LEU A 287 -10.65 -5.28 -1.28
N ARG A 288 -10.88 -4.05 -0.81
CA ARG A 288 -9.78 -3.14 -0.51
C ARG A 288 -8.90 -3.77 0.57
N HIS A 289 -7.59 -3.62 0.42
CA HIS A 289 -6.60 -4.24 1.29
C HIS A 289 -6.88 -4.05 2.80
N GLY A 290 -7.12 -2.81 3.21
CA GLY A 290 -7.46 -2.42 4.58
C GLY A 290 -8.67 -3.17 5.14
N HIS A 291 -9.70 -3.41 4.33
CA HIS A 291 -10.86 -4.20 4.76
C HIS A 291 -10.52 -5.69 4.90
N ALA A 292 -9.73 -6.25 3.98
CA ALA A 292 -9.31 -7.64 4.08
C ALA A 292 -8.44 -7.89 5.32
N ILE A 293 -7.52 -6.98 5.65
CA ILE A 293 -6.70 -7.10 6.86
C ILE A 293 -7.50 -6.82 8.13
N SER A 294 -8.51 -5.94 8.11
CA SER A 294 -9.38 -5.70 9.27
C SER A 294 -10.23 -6.91 9.64
N ILE A 295 -10.71 -7.68 8.66
CA ILE A 295 -11.41 -8.96 8.92
C ILE A 295 -10.47 -9.96 9.58
N ASP A 296 -9.26 -10.12 9.05
CA ASP A 296 -8.23 -10.98 9.64
C ASP A 296 -7.88 -10.53 11.08
N MET A 297 -7.67 -9.24 11.30
CA MET A 297 -7.39 -8.68 12.63
C MET A 297 -8.55 -8.87 13.61
N ALA A 298 -9.79 -8.61 13.20
CA ALA A 298 -10.96 -8.75 14.07
C ALA A 298 -11.21 -10.21 14.48
N TYR A 299 -11.06 -11.14 13.54
CA TYR A 299 -11.07 -12.58 13.81
C TYR A 299 -9.90 -12.98 14.72
N SER A 300 -8.68 -12.54 14.42
CA SER A 300 -7.48 -12.78 15.24
C SER A 300 -7.64 -12.29 16.68
N ALA A 301 -8.24 -11.12 16.87
CA ALA A 301 -8.53 -10.58 18.20
C ALA A 301 -9.54 -11.44 18.97
N THR A 302 -10.52 -12.02 18.26
CA THR A 302 -11.48 -12.97 18.85
C THR A 302 -10.79 -14.27 19.26
N LEU A 303 -9.89 -14.79 18.42
CA LEU A 303 -9.05 -15.95 18.75
C LEU A 303 -8.17 -15.67 19.98
N ALA A 304 -7.50 -14.51 20.03
CA ALA A 304 -6.68 -14.09 21.16
C ALA A 304 -7.49 -13.95 22.45
N HIS A 305 -8.69 -13.38 22.38
CA HIS A 305 -9.61 -13.28 23.52
C HIS A 305 -10.01 -14.66 24.06
N ARG A 306 -10.37 -15.59 23.18
CA ARG A 306 -10.72 -16.97 23.55
C ARG A 306 -9.56 -17.73 24.18
N ARG A 307 -8.32 -17.39 23.83
CA ARG A 307 -7.10 -17.90 24.47
C ARG A 307 -6.72 -17.19 25.77
N GLY A 308 -7.50 -16.21 26.22
CA GLY A 308 -7.19 -15.42 27.41
C GLY A 308 -6.02 -14.44 27.24
N LEU A 309 -5.57 -14.21 26.01
CA LEU A 309 -4.49 -13.27 25.69
C LEU A 309 -4.98 -11.83 25.65
N LEU A 310 -6.24 -11.62 25.24
CA LEU A 310 -6.93 -10.33 25.34
C LEU A 310 -8.02 -10.40 26.41
N THR A 311 -8.09 -9.36 27.23
CA THR A 311 -9.24 -9.13 28.11
C THR A 311 -10.49 -8.80 27.28
N ALA A 312 -11.68 -9.08 27.82
CA ALA A 312 -12.95 -8.72 27.17
C ALA A 312 -13.04 -7.20 26.87
N ASN A 313 -12.46 -6.37 27.74
CA ASN A 313 -12.43 -4.92 27.54
C ASN A 313 -11.59 -4.53 26.32
N ASP A 314 -10.35 -5.04 26.22
CA ASP A 314 -9.46 -4.72 25.10
C ASP A 314 -9.98 -5.29 23.78
N HIS A 315 -10.52 -6.52 23.80
CA HIS A 315 -11.17 -7.13 22.63
C HIS A 315 -12.36 -6.28 22.14
N GLY A 316 -13.30 -5.95 23.03
CA GLY A 316 -14.44 -5.11 22.69
C GLY A 316 -14.04 -3.71 22.25
N ARG A 317 -12.99 -3.13 22.84
CA ARG A 317 -12.43 -1.83 22.45
C ARG A 317 -11.91 -1.86 21.02
N LEU A 318 -11.12 -2.87 20.66
CA LEU A 318 -10.56 -3.01 19.32
C LEU A 318 -11.65 -3.21 18.26
N LEU A 319 -12.66 -4.05 18.53
CA LEU A 319 -13.79 -4.23 17.63
C LEU A 319 -14.64 -2.96 17.47
N ARG A 320 -14.86 -2.20 18.55
CA ARG A 320 -15.56 -0.90 18.47
C ARG A 320 -14.78 0.11 17.62
N LEU A 321 -13.44 0.11 17.71
CA LEU A 321 -12.60 0.96 16.86
C LEU A 321 -12.75 0.61 15.37
N PHE A 322 -12.67 -0.68 15.00
CA PHE A 322 -12.92 -1.10 13.61
C PHE A 322 -14.32 -0.67 13.13
N SER A 323 -15.35 -0.90 13.96
CA SER A 323 -16.72 -0.54 13.64
C SER A 323 -16.93 0.97 13.44
N ARG A 324 -16.34 1.81 14.31
CA ARG A 324 -16.38 3.29 14.22
C ARG A 324 -15.59 3.81 13.02
N ALA A 325 -14.47 3.17 12.70
CA ALA A 325 -13.72 3.48 11.49
C ALA A 325 -14.48 3.11 10.21
N GLY A 326 -15.52 2.28 10.32
CA GLY A 326 -16.26 1.72 9.18
C GLY A 326 -15.50 0.60 8.47
N LEU A 327 -14.48 0.02 9.11
CA LEU A 327 -13.71 -1.10 8.57
C LEU A 327 -14.52 -2.39 8.68
N ALA A 328 -14.29 -3.31 7.74
CA ALA A 328 -14.92 -4.61 7.77
C ALA A 328 -14.30 -5.46 8.89
N MET A 329 -15.15 -6.05 9.71
CA MET A 329 -14.75 -7.05 10.72
C MET A 329 -15.18 -8.45 10.30
N ASP A 330 -16.21 -8.57 9.46
CA ASP A 330 -16.65 -9.83 8.90
C ASP A 330 -16.90 -9.77 7.39
N HIS A 331 -16.94 -10.95 6.77
CA HIS A 331 -17.38 -11.14 5.39
C HIS A 331 -17.93 -12.56 5.18
N ALA A 332 -18.96 -12.72 4.34
CA ALA A 332 -19.63 -14.01 4.10
C ALA A 332 -18.67 -15.10 3.59
N GLN A 333 -17.68 -14.74 2.76
CA GLN A 333 -16.69 -15.69 2.23
C GLN A 333 -15.48 -15.88 3.16
N PHE A 334 -15.42 -15.19 4.31
CA PHE A 334 -14.49 -15.49 5.40
C PHE A 334 -15.06 -16.63 6.24
N ASP A 335 -14.96 -17.85 5.69
CA ASP A 335 -15.56 -19.07 6.22
C ASP A 335 -14.49 -20.13 6.59
N SER A 336 -14.93 -21.25 7.19
CA SER A 336 -14.02 -22.33 7.58
C SER A 336 -13.20 -22.90 6.40
N PRO A 337 -13.79 -23.18 5.22
CA PRO A 337 -13.03 -23.58 4.03
C PRO A 337 -11.98 -22.56 3.57
N LEU A 338 -12.27 -21.26 3.63
CA LEU A 338 -11.29 -20.22 3.35
C LEU A 338 -10.16 -20.26 4.36
N LEU A 339 -10.46 -20.32 5.66
CA LEU A 339 -9.45 -20.37 6.72
C LEU A 339 -8.49 -21.55 6.54
N GLU A 340 -9.00 -22.73 6.19
CA GLU A 340 -8.17 -23.91 5.93
C GLU A 340 -7.20 -23.67 4.75
N ARG A 341 -7.72 -23.20 3.61
CA ARG A 341 -6.92 -22.92 2.41
C ARG A 341 -5.89 -21.82 2.65
N ALA A 342 -6.29 -20.75 3.33
CA ALA A 342 -5.42 -19.63 3.66
C ALA A 342 -4.34 -20.04 4.67
N THR A 343 -4.68 -20.86 5.67
CA THR A 343 -3.73 -21.44 6.62
C THR A 343 -2.69 -22.32 5.90
N ALA A 344 -3.13 -23.20 5.01
CA ALA A 344 -2.22 -24.04 4.22
C ALA A 344 -1.28 -23.21 3.33
N ALA A 345 -1.76 -22.09 2.79
CA ALA A 345 -0.95 -21.19 1.98
C ALA A 345 0.08 -20.44 2.83
N ILE A 346 -0.34 -19.85 3.95
CA ILE A 346 0.56 -19.04 4.80
C ILE A 346 1.62 -19.87 5.50
N LEU A 347 1.33 -21.14 5.84
CA LEU A 347 2.33 -22.09 6.36
C LEU A 347 3.51 -22.26 5.40
N LYS A 348 3.24 -22.33 4.08
CA LYS A 348 4.31 -22.42 3.08
C LYS A 348 5.13 -21.12 3.02
N THR A 349 4.47 -19.98 3.12
CA THR A 349 5.12 -18.66 3.12
C THR A 349 5.97 -18.43 4.38
N ARG A 350 5.54 -18.94 5.54
CA ARG A 350 6.15 -18.73 6.86
C ARG A 350 7.01 -19.91 7.34
N ASP A 351 7.47 -20.71 6.39
CA ASP A 351 8.39 -21.84 6.57
C ASP A 351 7.90 -22.88 7.59
N GLY A 352 6.72 -23.43 7.32
CA GLY A 352 6.12 -24.55 8.07
C GLY A 352 5.47 -24.17 9.39
N LYS A 353 5.50 -22.90 9.81
CA LYS A 353 4.87 -22.42 11.04
C LYS A 353 3.83 -21.34 10.77
N LEU A 354 2.74 -21.32 11.53
CA LEU A 354 1.65 -20.37 11.32
C LEU A 354 2.09 -18.94 11.62
N ARG A 355 2.79 -18.74 12.74
CA ARG A 355 3.28 -17.45 13.24
C ARG A 355 2.21 -16.35 13.17
N ALA A 356 0.98 -16.70 13.54
CA ALA A 356 -0.12 -15.74 13.55
C ALA A 356 0.12 -14.73 14.68
N ALA A 357 0.54 -13.53 14.31
CA ALA A 357 0.69 -12.41 15.21
C ALA A 357 -0.70 -12.06 15.79
N VAL A 358 -0.80 -11.91 17.10
CA VAL A 358 -2.02 -11.44 17.77
C VAL A 358 -1.68 -10.47 18.90
N PRO A 359 -2.50 -9.43 19.14
CA PRO A 359 -2.30 -8.53 20.27
C PRO A 359 -2.57 -9.24 21.60
N VAL A 360 -1.92 -8.78 22.67
CA VAL A 360 -2.13 -9.24 24.04
C VAL A 360 -2.46 -8.07 24.97
N SER A 361 -3.17 -8.31 26.07
CA SER A 361 -3.50 -7.28 27.06
C SER A 361 -2.33 -7.04 28.04
N PRO A 362 -1.99 -5.77 28.34
CA PRO A 362 -2.48 -4.55 27.70
C PRO A 362 -1.98 -4.44 26.25
N MET A 363 -2.87 -3.99 25.35
CA MET A 363 -2.54 -3.82 23.91
C MET A 363 -1.32 -2.91 23.67
N GLY A 364 -0.73 -3.03 22.48
CA GLY A 364 0.59 -2.49 22.14
C GLY A 364 1.72 -3.51 22.25
N GLN A 365 1.37 -4.78 22.43
CA GLN A 365 2.27 -5.93 22.48
C GLN A 365 1.70 -7.09 21.67
N CYS A 366 2.55 -8.02 21.25
CA CYS A 366 2.18 -9.11 20.35
C CYS A 366 2.83 -10.43 20.75
N VAL A 367 2.12 -11.54 20.48
CA VAL A 367 2.68 -12.91 20.50
C VAL A 367 2.37 -13.61 19.19
N PHE A 368 3.03 -14.75 18.94
CA PHE A 368 2.86 -15.53 17.71
C PHE A 368 2.26 -16.91 18.00
N LEU A 369 1.11 -17.20 17.41
CA LEU A 369 0.43 -18.49 17.57
C LEU A 369 0.89 -19.47 16.49
N ASN A 370 1.28 -20.67 16.90
CA ASN A 370 1.76 -21.76 16.02
C ASN A 370 0.96 -23.06 16.17
N ASP A 371 0.19 -23.18 17.24
CA ASP A 371 -0.51 -24.38 17.69
C ASP A 371 -2.03 -24.22 17.60
N VAL A 372 -2.51 -23.34 16.70
CA VAL A 372 -3.95 -23.15 16.47
C VAL A 372 -4.47 -24.29 15.58
N THR A 373 -5.29 -25.16 16.14
CA THR A 373 -5.86 -26.28 15.40
C THR A 373 -6.99 -25.82 14.48
N GLN A 374 -7.31 -26.58 13.42
CA GLN A 374 -8.45 -26.27 12.56
C GLN A 374 -9.77 -26.21 13.34
N ALA A 375 -9.97 -27.10 14.32
CA ALA A 375 -11.17 -27.11 15.15
C ALA A 375 -11.26 -25.85 16.02
N GLU A 376 -10.13 -25.38 16.56
CA GLU A 376 -10.07 -24.14 17.33
C GLU A 376 -10.34 -22.92 16.45
N MET A 377 -9.77 -22.87 15.24
CA MET A 377 -10.05 -21.81 14.27
C MET A 377 -11.53 -21.74 13.92
N SER A 378 -12.15 -22.87 13.61
CA SER A 378 -13.59 -22.93 13.31
C SER A 378 -14.44 -22.50 14.51
N ALA A 379 -14.15 -22.97 15.72
CA ALA A 379 -14.89 -22.55 16.92
C ALA A 379 -14.72 -21.06 17.25
N ALA A 380 -13.54 -20.50 17.00
CA ALA A 380 -13.31 -19.06 17.13
C ALA A 380 -14.05 -18.27 16.04
N LEU A 381 -14.14 -18.81 14.83
CA LEU A 381 -14.88 -18.20 13.73
C LEU A 381 -16.38 -18.17 14.02
N ASP A 382 -16.97 -19.27 14.50
CA ASP A 382 -18.40 -19.32 14.84
C ASP A 382 -18.74 -18.27 15.91
N ALA A 383 -17.94 -18.20 16.98
CA ALA A 383 -18.10 -17.19 18.02
C ALA A 383 -17.88 -15.76 17.48
N HIS A 384 -16.96 -15.58 16.52
CA HIS A 384 -16.75 -14.30 15.86
C HIS A 384 -17.99 -13.89 15.06
N LYS A 385 -18.54 -14.78 14.23
CA LYS A 385 -19.75 -14.55 13.43
C LYS A 385 -20.95 -14.18 14.28
N GLU A 386 -21.17 -14.89 15.39
CA GLU A 386 -22.24 -14.59 16.36
C GLU A 386 -22.08 -13.19 16.94
N LEU A 387 -20.85 -12.84 17.37
CA LEU A 387 -20.55 -11.51 17.92
C LEU A 387 -20.75 -10.40 16.87
N MET A 388 -20.35 -10.62 15.62
CA MET A 388 -20.45 -9.61 14.56
C MET A 388 -21.90 -9.22 14.25
N ALA A 389 -22.87 -10.12 14.47
CA ALA A 389 -24.29 -9.82 14.35
C ALA A 389 -24.78 -8.74 15.34
N GLU A 390 -24.06 -8.50 16.44
CA GLU A 390 -24.36 -7.46 17.43
C GLU A 390 -23.78 -6.08 17.05
N TYR A 391 -22.86 -6.03 16.09
CA TYR A 391 -22.22 -4.78 15.64
C TYR A 391 -22.97 -4.14 14.47
N ALA A 392 -22.72 -2.86 14.26
CA ALA A 392 -23.29 -2.13 13.12
C ALA A 392 -22.97 -2.85 11.80
N ARG A 393 -23.98 -2.96 10.92
CA ARG A 393 -23.90 -3.63 9.61
C ARG A 393 -23.55 -5.13 9.70
N GLY A 394 -23.75 -5.77 10.85
CA GLY A 394 -23.38 -7.18 11.04
C GLY A 394 -21.87 -7.42 10.88
N GLY A 395 -21.04 -6.40 11.15
CA GLY A 395 -19.59 -6.47 10.92
C GLY A 395 -19.13 -6.11 9.50
N GLU A 396 -20.03 -5.84 8.56
CA GLU A 396 -19.65 -5.37 7.22
C GLU A 396 -19.02 -3.97 7.24
N GLY A 397 -18.08 -3.73 6.34
CA GLY A 397 -17.39 -2.45 6.19
C GLY A 397 -18.09 -1.49 5.24
N LEU A 398 -17.83 -0.19 5.40
CA LEU A 398 -18.22 0.86 4.47
C LEU A 398 -17.21 0.96 3.33
N ASP A 399 -17.69 0.92 2.08
CA ASP A 399 -16.85 1.00 0.88
C ASP A 399 -15.78 -0.10 0.86
N ALA A 400 -16.16 -1.34 1.20
CA ALA A 400 -15.19 -2.41 1.43
C ALA A 400 -14.50 -2.95 0.16
N TYR A 401 -15.08 -2.70 -1.01
CA TYR A 401 -14.66 -3.31 -2.27
C TYR A 401 -13.92 -2.32 -3.17
N VAL A 402 -13.02 -2.84 -4.00
CA VAL A 402 -12.36 -2.06 -5.04
C VAL A 402 -13.40 -1.62 -6.07
N ASP A 403 -13.35 -0.35 -6.45
CA ASP A 403 -14.21 0.28 -7.44
C ASP A 403 -13.40 1.16 -8.41
N ALA A 404 -14.11 1.96 -9.19
CA ALA A 404 -13.51 2.82 -10.20
C ALA A 404 -12.59 3.90 -9.64
N SER A 405 -12.84 4.38 -8.42
CA SER A 405 -12.02 5.40 -7.77
C SER A 405 -10.63 4.90 -7.40
N ASP A 406 -10.45 3.57 -7.28
CA ASP A 406 -9.15 2.96 -7.01
C ASP A 406 -8.28 2.82 -8.26
N THR A 407 -8.87 2.93 -9.45
CA THR A 407 -8.24 2.53 -10.72
C THR A 407 -8.32 3.57 -11.84
N GLY A 408 -9.24 4.54 -11.73
CA GLY A 408 -9.59 5.48 -12.81
C GLY A 408 -10.54 4.91 -13.89
N TYR A 409 -11.01 3.67 -13.76
CA TYR A 409 -11.87 2.99 -14.75
C TYR A 409 -13.22 2.56 -14.18
N ALA A 410 -14.31 2.67 -14.95
CA ALA A 410 -15.54 1.95 -14.61
C ALA A 410 -15.25 0.44 -14.59
N VAL A 411 -15.97 -0.32 -13.75
CA VAL A 411 -15.79 -1.78 -13.51
C VAL A 411 -15.75 -2.64 -14.80
N HIS A 412 -16.12 -2.08 -15.95
CA HIS A 412 -16.09 -2.69 -17.28
C HIS A 412 -14.99 -2.16 -18.24
N GLY A 413 -13.92 -1.52 -17.74
CA GLY A 413 -12.75 -1.15 -18.54
C GLY A 413 -12.91 0.08 -19.45
N GLY A 414 -14.02 0.81 -19.33
CA GLY A 414 -14.18 2.14 -19.94
C GLY A 414 -13.64 3.23 -19.01
N PRO A 415 -12.91 4.26 -19.51
CA PRO A 415 -12.50 5.39 -18.67
C PRO A 415 -13.73 5.97 -17.99
N VAL A 416 -13.66 6.28 -16.69
CA VAL A 416 -14.74 7.03 -16.06
C VAL A 416 -14.79 8.40 -16.75
N ALA A 417 -15.91 8.71 -17.41
CA ALA A 417 -16.11 10.03 -18.01
C ALA A 417 -15.90 11.10 -16.92
N VAL A 418 -15.11 12.13 -17.24
CA VAL A 418 -14.61 13.18 -16.34
C VAL A 418 -15.73 14.11 -15.80
N GLU A 419 -16.99 13.67 -15.85
CA GLU A 419 -18.15 14.47 -15.45
C GLU A 419 -18.33 14.51 -13.92
N ALA A 420 -17.80 13.54 -13.16
CA ALA A 420 -17.91 13.51 -11.70
C ALA A 420 -16.99 14.51 -10.97
N LEU A 421 -15.93 15.00 -11.61
CA LEU A 421 -15.01 16.02 -11.05
C LEU A 421 -15.47 17.47 -11.30
N ALA A 422 -16.50 17.67 -12.14
CA ALA A 422 -17.06 19.00 -12.41
C ALA A 422 -17.92 19.55 -11.24
N ALA A 423 -18.36 18.69 -10.32
CA ALA A 423 -19.19 19.10 -9.18
C ALA A 423 -18.43 19.92 -8.10
N CYS A 424 -17.10 19.98 -8.17
CA CYS A 424 -16.27 20.76 -7.23
C CYS A 424 -15.79 22.11 -7.80
N LYS A 425 -16.19 22.51 -9.01
CA LYS A 425 -15.87 23.84 -9.57
C LYS A 425 -17.05 24.79 -9.47
N GLY A 426 -17.41 25.14 -8.23
CA GLY A 426 -18.20 26.33 -7.95
C GLY A 426 -17.28 27.55 -7.90
N HIS A 427 -17.51 28.51 -8.80
CA HIS A 427 -16.93 29.87 -8.85
C HIS A 427 -15.53 30.04 -9.46
N VAL A 428 -15.45 29.99 -10.80
CA VAL A 428 -14.64 30.97 -11.55
C VAL A 428 -15.44 31.43 -12.77
N SER A 429 -15.57 32.75 -12.91
CA SER A 429 -16.33 33.44 -13.95
C SER A 429 -15.75 33.25 -15.35
N SER A 430 -16.63 32.85 -16.27
CA SER A 430 -16.72 33.22 -17.69
C SER A 430 -15.44 33.45 -18.50
N GLY A 431 -15.28 32.61 -19.53
CA GLY A 431 -14.76 33.03 -20.83
C GLY A 431 -13.50 32.30 -21.25
N LEU A 432 -13.66 31.19 -22.00
CA LEU A 432 -12.90 30.86 -23.21
C LEU A 432 -13.39 29.52 -23.76
N ASP A 433 -13.76 29.55 -25.03
CA ASP A 433 -14.30 28.47 -25.85
C ASP A 433 -13.20 27.42 -26.14
N VAL A 434 -13.45 26.14 -25.83
CA VAL A 434 -12.51 25.02 -26.07
C VAL A 434 -13.21 23.94 -26.89
N GLY A 435 -13.57 24.28 -28.12
CA GLY A 435 -13.71 23.32 -29.21
C GLY A 435 -12.38 23.21 -29.97
N ASP A 436 -12.03 21.99 -30.42
CA ASP A 436 -11.03 21.73 -31.47
C ASP A 436 -9.52 21.59 -31.15
N LYS A 437 -9.13 20.88 -30.08
CA LYS A 437 -7.73 20.36 -29.98
C LYS A 437 -7.51 18.91 -29.52
N LEU A 438 -8.53 18.06 -29.44
CA LEU A 438 -8.38 16.65 -28.99
C LEU A 438 -8.26 15.61 -30.12
N ARG A 439 -7.95 16.00 -31.37
CA ARG A 439 -7.84 15.06 -32.51
C ARG A 439 -6.44 14.77 -33.04
N GLN A 440 -5.38 15.20 -32.36
CA GLN A 440 -4.02 14.87 -32.79
C GLN A 440 -3.19 14.44 -31.58
N ASN A 441 -3.19 13.14 -31.29
CA ASN A 441 -2.01 12.34 -30.99
C ASN A 441 -2.45 10.88 -30.89
N GLY A 442 -1.95 10.07 -31.83
CA GLY A 442 -2.38 8.70 -32.06
C GLY A 442 -2.05 7.76 -30.91
N ALA A 443 -3.09 7.14 -30.36
CA ALA A 443 -2.95 5.92 -29.59
C ALA A 443 -2.90 4.74 -30.58
N VAL A 444 -1.78 4.00 -30.56
CA VAL A 444 -1.67 2.71 -31.23
C VAL A 444 -2.52 1.71 -30.44
N ALA A 445 -3.67 1.34 -31.00
CA ALA A 445 -4.47 0.24 -30.49
C ALA A 445 -3.83 -1.08 -30.91
N VAL A 446 -3.19 -1.78 -29.97
CA VAL A 446 -2.81 -3.19 -30.16
C VAL A 446 -4.07 -4.02 -29.93
N SER A 447 -4.62 -4.55 -31.02
CA SER A 447 -5.75 -5.49 -31.02
C SER A 447 -5.29 -6.85 -30.50
N VAL A 448 -5.80 -7.26 -29.33
CA VAL A 448 -5.79 -8.66 -28.89
C VAL A 448 -7.11 -9.28 -29.32
N ALA A 449 -7.16 -9.75 -30.57
CA ALA A 449 -8.30 -10.52 -31.08
C ALA A 449 -7.83 -11.54 -32.13
N ALA A 450 -7.11 -12.57 -31.69
CA ALA A 450 -7.05 -13.86 -32.38
C ALA A 450 -6.29 -14.86 -31.50
N LEU A 451 -6.99 -15.68 -30.71
CA LEU A 451 -6.56 -17.02 -30.29
C LEU A 451 -7.64 -17.74 -29.45
N VAL A 452 -8.91 -17.66 -29.85
CA VAL A 452 -9.91 -18.66 -29.45
C VAL A 452 -10.86 -18.84 -30.61
N ASN A 453 -10.53 -19.75 -31.53
CA ASN A 453 -11.45 -20.54 -32.35
C ASN A 453 -10.65 -21.32 -33.41
N GLY A 454 -10.65 -22.65 -33.32
CA GLY A 454 -10.26 -23.52 -34.45
C GLY A 454 -9.68 -24.89 -34.10
N ASN A 455 -10.57 -25.89 -34.02
CA ASN A 455 -10.39 -27.32 -34.34
C ASN A 455 -9.72 -28.21 -33.26
N GLY A 456 -10.28 -29.32 -32.79
CA GLY A 456 -11.26 -30.24 -33.40
C GLY A 456 -10.54 -31.33 -34.22
N GLU A 457 -10.62 -32.58 -33.74
CA GLU A 457 -10.26 -33.86 -34.37
C GLU A 457 -8.78 -34.31 -34.41
N ALA A 458 -8.42 -35.22 -33.48
CA ALA A 458 -7.93 -36.60 -33.68
C ALA A 458 -7.26 -37.12 -32.40
#